data_AF-A0AB74V870-F1
#
_entry.id   AF-A0AB74V870-F1
#
_cell.length_a   1.000
_cell.length_b   1.000
_cell.length_c   1.000
_cell.angle_alpha   90.00
_cell.angle_beta   90.00
_cell.angle_gamma   90.00
#
_symmetry.space_group_name_H-M   'P 1'
#
loop_
_entity.id
_entity.type
_entity.pdbx_description
1 polymer ?
#
loop_
_entity_poly.entity_id
_entity_poly.type
_entity_poly.pdbx_seq_one_letter_code
_entity_poly.pdbx_strand_id
1 'polypeptide(L)'
;MISHSDLVESIFGYWPNFADGHIELFSFEHPGIIKLRISYIDAELAKAAKISLQFTGVHNIALSEMFDGNYLDVLSISGESPLLVELEACSGLQGTFACASAEVTAVAPNPSFEADGAAAAQLKR
;
A
#
# COMPACT_ATOMS: atom_id res chain seq x y z
N MET A 1 -10.29 9.16 8.41
CA MET A 1 -10.84 8.44 7.24
C MET A 1 -9.94 8.70 6.04
N ILE A 2 -9.60 7.67 5.27
CA ILE A 2 -8.71 7.78 4.10
C ILE A 2 -9.56 8.17 2.89
N SER A 3 -9.19 9.24 2.19
CA SER A 3 -9.89 9.66 0.98
C SER A 3 -9.65 8.68 -0.16
N HIS A 4 -10.70 8.40 -0.94
CA HIS A 4 -10.66 7.49 -2.10
C HIS A 4 -10.30 6.03 -1.79
N SER A 5 -10.54 5.56 -0.55
CA SER A 5 -10.35 4.16 -0.18
C SER A 5 -11.22 3.20 -0.99
N ASP A 6 -12.37 3.68 -1.48
CA ASP A 6 -13.29 2.97 -2.37
C ASP A 6 -12.61 2.47 -3.65
N LEU A 7 -11.56 3.14 -4.13
CA LEU A 7 -10.78 2.66 -5.28
C LEU A 7 -10.06 1.35 -4.98
N VAL A 8 -9.50 1.20 -3.78
CA VAL A 8 -8.85 -0.05 -3.33
C VAL A 8 -9.91 -1.11 -3.07
N GLU A 9 -10.97 -0.75 -2.36
CA GLU A 9 -12.09 -1.64 -2.06
C GLU A 9 -12.79 -2.13 -3.33
N SER A 10 -12.82 -1.36 -4.41
CA SER A 10 -13.40 -1.81 -5.69
C SER A 10 -12.64 -3.00 -6.32
N ILE A 11 -11.34 -3.12 -6.03
CA ILE A 11 -10.52 -4.24 -6.50
C ILE A 11 -10.64 -5.40 -5.52
N PHE A 12 -10.34 -5.16 -4.24
CA PHE A 12 -10.19 -6.23 -3.25
C PHE A 12 -11.52 -6.66 -2.62
N GLY A 13 -12.48 -5.74 -2.52
CA GLY A 13 -13.74 -5.89 -1.77
C GLY A 13 -13.63 -5.41 -0.33
N TYR A 14 -12.44 -4.96 0.10
CA TYR A 14 -12.11 -4.50 1.43
C TYR A 14 -10.86 -3.61 1.41
N TRP A 15 -10.57 -2.96 2.54
CA TRP A 15 -9.31 -2.26 2.75
C TRP A 15 -8.26 -3.23 3.34
N PRO A 16 -7.20 -3.58 2.61
CA PRO A 16 -6.22 -4.56 3.09
C PRO A 16 -5.32 -3.99 4.18
N ASN A 17 -4.76 -4.88 4.98
CA ASN A 17 -3.69 -4.56 5.93
C ASN A 17 -2.32 -4.39 5.23
N PHE A 18 -2.25 -4.69 3.93
CA PHE A 18 -1.04 -4.67 3.10
C PHE A 18 0.08 -5.58 3.61
N ALA A 19 -0.26 -6.69 4.27
CA ALA A 19 0.71 -7.72 4.65
C ALA A 19 1.41 -8.30 3.43
N ASP A 20 2.72 -8.54 3.53
CA ASP A 20 3.62 -8.93 2.45
C ASP A 20 3.67 -7.92 1.27
N GLY A 21 3.13 -6.71 1.45
CA GLY A 21 3.14 -5.66 0.45
C GLY A 21 4.54 -5.11 0.21
N HIS A 22 4.98 -5.07 -1.05
CA HIS A 22 6.27 -4.51 -1.41
C HIS A 22 6.17 -3.00 -1.63
N ILE A 23 6.93 -2.21 -0.88
CA ILE A 23 7.05 -0.77 -1.08
C ILE A 23 7.93 -0.50 -2.30
N GLU A 24 7.30 -0.17 -3.43
CA GLU A 24 7.97 0.14 -4.70
C GLU A 24 8.48 1.58 -4.76
N LEU A 25 7.85 2.49 -4.02
CA LEU A 25 8.21 3.90 -4.00
C LEU A 25 7.92 4.48 -2.62
N PHE A 26 8.90 5.19 -2.08
CA PHE A 26 8.72 6.09 -0.95
C PHE A 26 9.45 7.40 -1.23
N SER A 27 8.76 8.52 -1.08
CA SER A 27 9.36 9.84 -1.25
C SER A 27 8.80 10.85 -0.26
N PHE A 28 9.68 11.66 0.31
CA PHE A 28 9.31 12.82 1.11
C PHE A 28 9.46 14.10 0.29
N GLU A 29 8.33 14.71 -0.07
CA GLU A 29 8.27 15.96 -0.81
C GLU A 29 8.07 17.13 0.16
N HIS A 30 8.92 18.14 0.04
CA HIS A 30 8.79 19.34 0.85
C HIS A 30 7.78 20.33 0.24
N PRO A 31 6.90 20.94 1.06
CA PRO A 31 6.78 20.77 2.51
C PRO A 31 5.77 19.67 2.93
N GLY A 32 6.23 18.67 3.68
CA GLY A 32 5.37 17.82 4.52
C GLY A 32 4.43 16.86 3.79
N ILE A 33 4.85 16.34 2.63
CA ILE A 33 4.10 15.33 1.87
C ILE A 33 4.92 14.03 1.84
N ILE A 34 4.30 12.91 2.21
CA ILE A 34 4.86 11.57 1.95
C ILE A 34 4.04 10.94 0.83
N LYS A 35 4.73 10.37 -0.17
CA LYS A 35 4.12 9.49 -1.17
C LYS A 35 4.65 8.08 -0.99
N LEU A 36 3.75 7.11 -1.02
CA LEU A 36 4.03 5.70 -0.82
C LEU A 36 3.35 4.91 -1.93
N ARG A 37 4.06 4.01 -2.61
CA ARG A 37 3.47 3.04 -3.53
C ARG A 37 3.74 1.63 -3.05
N ILE A 38 2.69 0.85 -2.91
CA ILE A 38 2.74 -0.54 -2.46
C ILE A 38 2.25 -1.43 -3.60
N SER A 39 3.04 -2.43 -3.98
CA SER A 39 2.58 -3.57 -4.77
C SER A 39 2.07 -4.64 -3.81
N TYR A 40 0.76 -4.85 -3.78
CA TYR A 40 0.10 -5.80 -2.88
C TYR A 40 -0.53 -6.95 -3.66
N ILE A 41 -0.44 -8.14 -3.07
CA ILE A 41 -0.99 -9.39 -3.60
C ILE A 41 -1.83 -10.02 -2.49
N ASP A 42 -3.10 -10.26 -2.80
CA ASP A 42 -3.98 -11.13 -2.02
C ASP A 42 -4.01 -12.49 -2.73
N ALA A 43 -3.21 -13.43 -2.20
CA ALA A 43 -3.09 -14.77 -2.77
C ALA A 43 -4.37 -15.60 -2.56
N GLU A 44 -5.13 -15.34 -1.49
CA GLU A 44 -6.37 -16.09 -1.21
C GLU A 44 -7.47 -15.74 -2.21
N LEU A 45 -7.58 -14.47 -2.57
CA LEU A 45 -8.55 -13.98 -3.56
C LEU A 45 -7.99 -13.93 -4.99
N ALA A 46 -6.73 -14.30 -5.19
CA ALA A 46 -6.04 -14.22 -6.46
C ALA A 46 -6.08 -12.81 -7.09
N LYS A 47 -5.89 -11.77 -6.28
CA LYS A 47 -5.93 -10.36 -6.70
C LYS A 47 -4.61 -9.68 -6.43
N ALA A 48 -4.20 -8.78 -7.32
CA ALA A 48 -3.00 -7.98 -7.11
C ALA A 48 -3.18 -6.57 -7.69
N ALA A 49 -2.67 -5.58 -6.97
CA ALA A 49 -2.69 -4.20 -7.43
C ALA A 49 -1.51 -3.39 -6.86
N LYS A 50 -1.18 -2.33 -7.58
CA LYS A 50 -0.29 -1.27 -7.13
C LYS A 50 -1.13 -0.12 -6.61
N ILE A 51 -0.95 0.20 -5.34
CA ILE A 51 -1.70 1.24 -4.63
C ILE A 51 -0.75 2.39 -4.33
N SER A 52 -1.11 3.61 -4.74
CA SER A 52 -0.35 4.83 -4.42
C SER A 52 -1.12 5.65 -3.39
N LEU A 53 -0.46 5.94 -2.27
CA LEU A 53 -0.96 6.73 -1.15
C LEU A 53 -0.19 8.05 -1.07
N GLN A 54 -0.92 9.10 -0.70
CA GLN A 54 -0.34 10.40 -0.39
C GLN A 54 -0.80 10.84 1.00
N PHE A 55 0.17 11.25 1.81
CA PHE A 55 -0.05 11.78 3.15
C PHE A 55 0.36 13.25 3.16
N THR A 56 -0.52 14.13 3.66
CA THR A 56 -0.30 15.58 3.66
C THR A 56 -0.28 16.13 5.09
N GLY A 57 0.49 17.18 5.32
CA GLY A 57 0.67 17.75 6.66
C GLY A 57 1.45 16.81 7.58
N VAL A 58 2.44 16.11 7.01
CA VAL A 58 3.27 15.12 7.70
C VAL A 58 4.15 15.79 8.75
N HIS A 59 4.17 15.23 9.94
CA HIS A 59 4.98 15.65 11.09
C HIS A 59 5.31 14.45 11.99
N ASN A 60 6.15 14.65 13.01
CA ASN A 60 6.57 13.60 13.96
C ASN A 60 7.09 12.33 13.26
N ILE A 61 7.97 12.50 12.27
CA ILE A 61 8.49 11.40 11.46
C ILE A 61 9.54 10.65 12.26
N ALA A 62 9.31 9.36 12.47
CA ALA A 62 10.23 8.41 13.06
C ALA A 62 10.30 7.17 12.15
N LEU A 63 10.95 7.33 11.00
CA LEU A 63 11.12 6.27 9.99
C LEU A 63 12.57 5.81 9.91
N SER A 64 12.77 4.52 9.69
CA SER A 64 14.08 3.97 9.34
C SER A 64 14.47 4.33 7.91
N GLU A 65 15.69 3.99 7.52
CA GLU A 65 16.12 4.09 6.12
C GLU A 65 15.43 3.02 5.25
N MET A 66 15.35 3.29 3.94
CA MET A 66 14.99 2.27 2.95
C MET A 66 16.18 1.34 2.71
N PHE A 67 15.90 0.05 2.57
CA PHE A 67 16.89 -0.96 2.23
C PHE A 67 16.49 -1.72 0.95
N ASP A 68 17.36 -2.58 0.44
CA ASP A 68 17.00 -3.50 -0.64
C ASP A 68 15.97 -4.52 -0.11
N GLY A 69 14.77 -4.49 -0.68
CA GLY A 69 13.62 -5.25 -0.18
C GLY A 69 12.91 -4.52 0.97
N ASN A 70 11.86 -3.76 0.63
CA ASN A 70 11.01 -3.08 1.61
C ASN A 70 9.64 -3.78 1.63
N TYR A 71 9.49 -4.77 2.50
CA TYR A 71 8.27 -5.56 2.61
C TYR A 71 7.57 -5.27 3.93
N LEU A 72 6.28 -4.92 3.83
CA LEU A 72 5.43 -4.68 4.97
C LEU A 72 4.97 -6.00 5.58
N ASP A 73 4.97 -6.05 6.90
CA ASP A 73 4.13 -6.98 7.67
C ASP A 73 2.72 -6.40 7.80
N VAL A 74 2.62 -5.11 8.15
CA VAL A 74 1.35 -4.39 8.29
C VAL A 74 1.53 -2.89 7.95
N LEU A 75 0.55 -2.31 7.26
CA LEU A 75 0.32 -0.87 7.21
C LEU A 75 -0.92 -0.52 8.04
N SER A 76 -0.72 0.25 9.10
CA SER A 76 -1.79 0.74 9.96
C SER A 76 -1.97 2.25 9.78
N ILE A 77 -3.22 2.70 9.62
CA ILE A 77 -3.59 4.11 9.54
C ILE A 77 -4.74 4.35 10.52
N SER A 78 -4.52 5.18 11.53
CA SER A 78 -5.54 5.45 12.54
C SER A 78 -6.76 6.18 11.96
N GLY A 79 -7.93 6.00 12.60
CA GLY A 79 -9.17 6.67 12.18
C GLY A 79 -9.33 8.10 12.68
N GLU A 80 -8.57 8.49 13.70
CA GLU A 80 -8.68 9.76 14.43
C GLU A 80 -7.64 10.78 13.97
N SER A 81 -7.97 12.08 14.03
CA SER A 81 -7.06 13.15 13.62
C SER A 81 -6.24 13.67 14.82
N PRO A 82 -4.91 13.86 14.67
CA PRO A 82 -4.11 13.61 13.47
C PRO A 82 -3.97 12.11 13.18
N LEU A 83 -3.97 11.75 11.89
CA LEU A 83 -3.84 10.37 11.45
C LEU A 83 -2.43 9.88 11.79
N LEU A 84 -2.33 8.81 12.57
CA LEU A 84 -1.09 8.11 12.85
C LEU A 84 -0.93 7.01 11.81
N VAL A 85 0.21 7.02 11.12
CA VAL A 85 0.58 6.01 10.14
C VAL A 85 1.74 5.21 10.71
N GLU A 86 1.60 3.89 10.67
CA GLU A 86 2.59 2.93 11.15
C GLU A 86 2.90 1.93 10.04
N LEU A 87 4.19 1.82 9.73
CA LEU A 87 4.78 0.88 8.78
C LEU A 87 5.50 -0.18 9.61
N GLU A 88 4.87 -1.32 9.81
CA GLU A 88 5.52 -2.50 10.37
C GLU A 88 6.11 -3.29 9.21
N ALA A 89 7.43 -3.46 9.19
CA ALA A 89 8.11 -4.13 8.09
C ALA A 89 8.65 -5.49 8.51
N CYS A 90 8.45 -6.49 7.66
CA CYS A 90 9.23 -7.72 7.67
C CYS A 90 10.70 -7.43 7.32
N SER A 91 10.93 -6.44 6.44
CA SER A 91 12.26 -5.96 6.06
C SER A 91 12.19 -4.55 5.47
N GLY A 92 13.22 -3.73 5.71
CA GLY A 92 13.37 -2.42 5.10
C GLY A 92 12.71 -1.27 5.89
N LEU A 93 12.05 -0.37 5.16
CA LEU A 93 11.42 0.84 5.68
C LEU A 93 10.32 0.53 6.71
N GLN A 94 10.53 0.98 7.95
CA GLN A 94 9.58 0.84 9.06
C GLN A 94 9.52 2.10 9.92
N GLY A 95 8.54 2.14 10.81
CA GLY A 95 8.37 3.20 11.80
C GLY A 95 7.06 3.95 11.62
N THR A 96 7.01 5.18 12.14
CA THR A 96 5.75 5.92 12.24
C THR A 96 5.86 7.37 11.81
N PHE A 97 4.74 7.95 11.42
CA PHE A 97 4.58 9.40 11.26
C PHE A 97 3.13 9.81 11.48
N ALA A 98 2.92 11.09 11.83
CA ALA A 98 1.59 11.67 11.92
C ALA A 98 1.30 12.54 10.68
N CYS A 99 0.04 12.61 10.25
CA CYS A 99 -0.38 13.45 9.14
C CYS A 99 -1.78 14.03 9.34
N ALA A 100 -2.10 15.07 8.59
CA ALA A 100 -3.42 15.71 8.63
C ALA A 100 -4.45 14.95 7.77
N SER A 101 -4.00 14.40 6.63
CA SER A 101 -4.84 13.66 5.71
C SER A 101 -4.08 12.56 4.97
N ALA A 102 -4.81 11.52 4.61
CA ALA A 102 -4.34 10.40 3.80
C ALA A 102 -5.30 10.17 2.63
N GLU A 103 -4.75 9.93 1.44
CA GLU A 103 -5.51 9.78 0.19
C GLU A 103 -4.93 8.66 -0.66
N VAL A 104 -5.81 7.85 -1.26
CA VAL A 104 -5.45 6.98 -2.38
C VAL A 104 -5.42 7.80 -3.67
N THR A 105 -4.23 7.97 -4.24
CA THR A 105 -4.02 8.80 -5.44
C THR A 105 -4.06 8.00 -6.74
N ALA A 106 -3.77 6.70 -6.69
CA ALA A 106 -3.88 5.82 -7.84
C ALA A 106 -3.99 4.35 -7.41
N VAL A 107 -4.73 3.57 -8.18
CA VAL A 107 -4.77 2.12 -8.08
C VAL A 107 -4.66 1.53 -9.48
N ALA A 108 -3.73 0.61 -9.69
CA ALA A 108 -3.56 -0.09 -10.96
C ALA A 108 -3.49 -1.60 -10.70
N PRO A 109 -4.28 -2.43 -11.42
CA PRO A 109 -4.11 -3.88 -11.37
C PRO A 109 -2.66 -4.27 -11.66
N ASN A 110 -2.15 -5.29 -10.99
CA ASN A 110 -0.80 -5.81 -11.23
C ASN A 110 -0.90 -7.09 -12.09
N PRO A 111 -0.83 -6.99 -13.43
CA PRO A 111 -1.03 -8.13 -14.33
C PRO A 111 0.12 -9.15 -14.27
N SER A 112 1.24 -8.80 -13.65
CA SER A 112 2.38 -9.71 -13.45
C SER A 112 2.07 -10.82 -12.44
N PHE A 113 0.98 -10.69 -11.67
CA PHE A 113 0.44 -11.77 -10.85
C PHE A 113 -0.47 -12.63 -11.73
N GLU A 114 0.11 -13.67 -12.35
CA GLU A 114 -0.71 -14.76 -12.87
C GLU A 114 -1.12 -15.63 -11.69
N ALA A 115 -2.40 -15.57 -11.34
CA ALA A 115 -2.97 -16.57 -10.45
C ALA A 115 -2.81 -17.94 -11.14
N ASP A 116 -1.96 -18.80 -10.58
CA ASP A 116 -1.79 -20.19 -11.00
C ASP A 116 -3.14 -20.92 -10.86
N GLY A 117 -4.01 -20.80 -11.86
CA GLY A 117 -5.39 -21.27 -11.73
C GLY A 117 -6.46 -20.75 -12.70
N ALA A 118 -6.15 -19.94 -13.72
CA ALA A 118 -7.18 -19.47 -14.66
C ALA A 118 -6.76 -19.45 -16.13
N ALA A 119 -6.18 -20.54 -16.66
CA ALA A 119 -6.13 -20.75 -18.11
C ALA A 119 -5.95 -22.24 -18.52
N ALA A 120 -6.85 -23.12 -18.08
CA ALA A 120 -7.06 -24.43 -18.72
C ALA A 120 -8.38 -24.42 -19.51
N ALA A 121 -8.53 -23.52 -20.48
CA ALA A 121 -9.66 -23.55 -21.41
C ALA A 121 -9.33 -22.91 -22.77
N GLN A 122 -8.20 -23.26 -23.37
CA GLN A 122 -8.03 -23.15 -24.82
C GLN A 122 -7.22 -24.34 -25.34
N LEU A 123 -7.89 -25.47 -25.57
CA LEU A 123 -7.36 -26.48 -26.48
C LEU A 123 -8.50 -27.18 -27.24
N LYS A 124 -8.53 -26.90 -28.56
CA LYS A 124 -9.08 -27.68 -29.68
C LYS A 124 -10.60 -27.71 -29.86
N ARG A 125 -11.05 -26.97 -30.87
CA ARG A 125 -11.97 -27.49 -31.89
C ARG A 125 -11.14 -28.02 -33.05
#